data_AF-A0A7Z9XLC2-F1
#
_entry.id   AF-A0A7Z9XLC2-F1
#
_cell.length_a   1.000
_cell.length_b   1.000
_cell.length_c   1.000
_cell.angle_alpha   90.00
_cell.angle_beta   90.00
_cell.angle_gamma   90.00
#
_symmetry.space_group_name_H-M   'P 1'
#
loop_
_entity.id
_entity.type
_entity.pdbx_description
1 polymer ?
#
loop_
_entity_poly.entity_id
_entity_poly.type
_entity_poly.pdbx_seq_one_letter_code
_entity_poly.pdbx_strand_id
1 'polypeptide(L)'
;SRVRDLFEQAKRNSPCIIFIDEIDAVGRHRGAGLGGSHDEREQTLNQILVEMDGFDTDTNVIVIAATNRPDILDPALLRPGRFDRRVVLDRPDVRGRRAILGIHVRGKPLASDVDLDVLARATPGFVGADLENMVNEAAILAARRGKRRIAMSEFEEAIERVALGGPERRSRVLGEEQRKLTAYHEAGHAVAAKVLEPENPVQKVTIIPRGQAGGYSWQVPDEEKTLQDVEELQKRIAVALGGRIAEEIIFGDISSGAASDLQHVTQIARNMVTRFGMSKKLGPMVFGKRNELVFLGREIHEQRDYSEKTAAEIDEEVSRIVRESYQICYDALTTHRDKLELVAHALLERETLTREEFATLFDTGELPELPPSEPPAQASKAPKPVTSSGHESAPGPSTPPAPAPA
;
A
#
# COMPACT_ATOMS: atom_id res chain seq x y z
N SER A 1 -33.89 21.56 9.68
CA SER A 1 -32.43 21.48 9.43
C SER A 1 -32.12 20.00 9.38
N ARG A 2 -31.37 19.53 8.38
CA ARG A 2 -31.17 18.08 8.15
C ARG A 2 -30.74 17.32 9.42
N VAL A 3 -29.93 17.96 10.27
CA VAL A 3 -29.52 17.41 11.57
C VAL A 3 -30.71 17.28 12.54
N ARG A 4 -31.53 18.32 12.72
CA ARG A 4 -32.71 18.25 13.59
C ARG A 4 -33.67 17.13 13.15
N ASP A 5 -33.91 17.06 11.85
CA ASP A 5 -34.83 16.09 11.28
C ASP A 5 -34.32 14.65 11.51
N LEU A 6 -33.00 14.42 11.44
CA LEU A 6 -32.35 13.15 11.78
C LEU A 6 -32.58 12.77 13.26
N PHE A 7 -32.33 13.70 14.18
CA PHE A 7 -32.47 13.45 15.62
C PHE A 7 -33.94 13.28 16.04
N GLU A 8 -34.88 14.02 15.44
CA GLU A 8 -36.32 13.79 15.65
C GLU A 8 -36.78 12.42 15.17
N GLN A 9 -36.31 11.98 13.99
CA GLN A 9 -36.60 10.64 13.49
C GLN A 9 -36.02 9.57 14.43
N ALA A 10 -34.80 9.75 14.93
CA ALA A 10 -34.21 8.82 15.89
C ALA A 10 -35.02 8.75 17.20
N LYS A 11 -35.47 9.90 17.74
CA LYS A 11 -36.34 9.95 18.93
C LYS A 11 -37.64 9.18 18.73
N ARG A 12 -38.29 9.30 17.57
CA ARG A 12 -39.53 8.56 17.23
C ARG A 12 -39.32 7.06 17.05
N ASN A 13 -38.12 6.64 16.67
CA ASN A 13 -37.76 5.24 16.40
C ASN A 13 -36.91 4.62 17.52
N SER A 14 -36.88 5.23 18.71
CA SER A 14 -36.13 4.67 19.85
C SER A 14 -36.71 3.31 20.27
N PRO A 15 -35.89 2.27 20.50
CA PRO A 15 -34.43 2.28 20.52
C PRO A 15 -33.79 2.17 19.13
N CYS A 16 -32.82 3.04 18.83
CA CYS A 16 -32.10 3.01 17.55
C CYS A 16 -30.62 3.47 17.66
N ILE A 17 -29.86 3.24 16.59
CA ILE A 17 -28.49 3.71 16.43
C ILE A 17 -28.44 4.76 15.32
N ILE A 18 -27.81 5.90 15.58
CA ILE A 18 -27.42 6.87 14.56
C ILE A 18 -25.94 6.61 14.23
N PHE A 19 -25.63 6.39 12.95
CA PHE A 19 -24.24 6.27 12.48
C PHE A 19 -23.87 7.48 11.60
N ILE A 20 -22.79 8.15 11.94
CA ILE A 20 -22.24 9.30 11.21
C ILE A 20 -20.85 8.91 10.69
N ASP A 21 -20.76 8.63 9.41
CA ASP A 21 -19.46 8.41 8.76
C ASP A 21 -18.76 9.74 8.47
N GLU A 22 -17.44 9.72 8.38
CA GLU A 22 -16.58 10.88 8.09
C GLU A 22 -16.95 12.13 8.92
N ILE A 23 -17.07 11.98 10.24
CA ILE A 23 -17.50 13.09 11.11
C ILE A 23 -16.56 14.30 11.03
N ASP A 24 -15.29 14.12 10.62
CA ASP A 24 -14.34 15.20 10.39
C ASP A 24 -14.73 16.15 9.23
N ALA A 25 -15.66 15.76 8.36
CA ALA A 25 -16.23 16.66 7.36
C ALA A 25 -17.02 17.81 8.00
N VAL A 26 -17.70 17.55 9.13
CA VAL A 26 -18.55 18.52 9.84
C VAL A 26 -17.98 18.93 11.20
N GLY A 27 -17.15 18.10 11.81
CA GLY A 27 -16.66 18.21 13.17
C GLY A 27 -15.26 18.78 13.32
N ARG A 28 -14.75 19.50 12.31
CA ARG A 28 -13.37 19.99 12.31
C ARG A 28 -13.19 21.24 13.20
N HIS A 29 -12.08 21.31 13.93
CA HIS A 29 -11.68 22.48 14.71
C HIS A 29 -11.47 23.71 13.80
N ARG A 30 -11.75 24.90 14.32
CA ARG A 30 -11.43 26.18 13.68
C ARG A 30 -9.98 26.23 13.18
N GLY A 31 -9.80 26.50 11.90
CA GLY A 31 -8.54 26.98 11.33
C GLY A 31 -8.66 28.47 11.02
N ALA A 32 -7.54 29.21 11.03
CA ALA A 32 -7.48 30.63 10.69
C ALA A 32 -7.69 30.89 9.18
N GLY A 33 -8.78 30.37 8.60
CA GLY A 33 -9.16 30.56 7.21
C GLY A 33 -10.08 31.76 7.06
N LEU A 34 -9.57 32.84 6.44
CA LEU A 34 -10.40 33.95 5.96
C LEU A 34 -11.26 33.45 4.78
N GLY A 35 -12.50 33.04 5.02
CA GLY A 35 -13.46 32.72 3.95
C GLY A 35 -14.77 32.10 4.45
N GLY A 36 -15.91 32.62 3.98
CA GLY A 36 -17.29 32.31 4.44
C GLY A 36 -17.80 30.88 4.18
N SER A 37 -16.94 29.92 3.83
CA SER A 37 -17.30 28.48 3.78
C SER A 37 -17.30 27.82 5.17
N HIS A 38 -16.78 28.49 6.20
CA HIS A 38 -16.74 27.97 7.56
C HIS A 38 -18.13 28.01 8.25
N ASP A 39 -18.99 28.95 7.87
CA ASP A 39 -20.22 29.26 8.61
C ASP A 39 -21.26 28.12 8.55
N GLU A 40 -21.43 27.48 7.39
CA GLU A 40 -22.38 26.35 7.24
C GLU A 40 -21.92 25.11 8.02
N ARG A 41 -20.60 24.85 8.05
CA ARG A 41 -20.02 23.74 8.80
C ARG A 41 -20.15 23.99 10.29
N GLU A 42 -19.82 25.20 10.77
CA GLU A 42 -19.99 25.57 12.17
C GLU A 42 -21.45 25.51 12.61
N GLN A 43 -22.38 25.96 11.77
CA GLN A 43 -23.80 25.85 12.07
C GLN A 43 -24.25 24.39 12.18
N THR A 44 -23.78 23.52 11.28
CA THR A 44 -24.09 22.09 11.29
C THR A 44 -23.50 21.41 12.53
N LEU A 45 -22.24 21.71 12.88
CA LEU A 45 -21.57 21.21 14.07
C LEU A 45 -22.31 21.61 15.34
N ASN A 46 -22.60 22.91 15.51
CA ASN A 46 -23.31 23.40 16.68
C ASN A 46 -24.70 22.78 16.80
N GLN A 47 -25.39 22.51 15.68
CA GLN A 47 -26.66 21.81 15.72
C GLN A 47 -26.50 20.36 16.22
N ILE A 48 -25.47 19.63 15.78
CA ILE A 48 -25.18 18.28 16.30
C ILE A 48 -24.94 18.35 17.82
N LEU A 49 -24.13 19.31 18.29
CA LEU A 49 -23.85 19.48 19.72
C LEU A 49 -25.13 19.76 20.53
N VAL A 50 -26.02 20.63 20.03
CA VAL A 50 -27.29 20.94 20.70
C VAL A 50 -28.22 19.73 20.74
N GLU A 51 -28.30 18.95 19.66
CA GLU A 51 -29.14 17.74 19.65
C GLU A 51 -28.58 16.65 20.58
N MET A 52 -27.26 16.52 20.68
CA MET A 52 -26.61 15.58 21.61
C MET A 52 -26.80 15.98 23.07
N ASP A 53 -26.70 17.27 23.39
CA ASP A 53 -26.95 17.78 24.74
C ASP A 53 -28.46 17.73 25.10
N GLY A 54 -29.34 17.65 24.08
CA GLY A 54 -30.80 17.66 24.19
C GLY A 54 -31.46 16.28 24.27
N PHE A 55 -30.70 15.24 24.63
CA PHE A 55 -31.29 13.93 24.97
C PHE A 55 -31.66 13.87 26.45
N ASP A 56 -32.93 13.61 26.71
CA ASP A 56 -33.38 13.19 28.03
C ASP A 56 -32.90 11.76 28.33
N THR A 57 -32.66 11.48 29.61
CA THR A 57 -32.21 10.17 30.12
C THR A 57 -33.12 9.00 29.75
N ASP A 58 -34.34 9.26 29.32
CA ASP A 58 -35.34 8.26 28.95
C ASP A 58 -35.27 7.85 27.46
N THR A 59 -34.47 8.56 26.64
CA THR A 59 -34.37 8.28 25.20
C THR A 59 -33.23 7.31 24.91
N ASN A 60 -33.55 6.07 24.51
CA ASN A 60 -32.56 5.05 24.16
C ASN A 60 -32.05 5.24 22.73
N VAL A 61 -31.18 6.22 22.50
CA VAL A 61 -30.53 6.46 21.20
C VAL A 61 -29.02 6.42 21.38
N ILE A 62 -28.33 5.59 20.60
CA ILE A 62 -26.87 5.51 20.58
C ILE A 62 -26.36 6.23 19.34
N VAL A 63 -25.46 7.18 19.51
CA VAL A 63 -24.79 7.88 18.40
C VAL A 63 -23.38 7.32 18.23
N ILE A 64 -23.08 6.80 17.05
CA ILE A 64 -21.76 6.28 16.67
C ILE A 64 -21.24 7.14 15.51
N ALA A 65 -19.96 7.49 15.57
CA ALA A 65 -19.30 8.21 14.50
C ALA A 65 -17.96 7.56 14.11
N ALA A 66 -17.58 7.68 12.85
CA ALA A 66 -16.30 7.20 12.32
C ALA A 66 -15.48 8.37 11.77
N THR A 67 -14.16 8.33 12.00
CA THR A 67 -13.20 9.25 11.38
C THR A 67 -11.83 8.58 11.28
N ASN A 68 -11.10 8.92 10.22
CA ASN A 68 -9.68 8.59 10.09
C ASN A 68 -8.76 9.67 10.67
N ARG A 69 -9.33 10.80 11.13
CA ARG A 69 -8.58 11.99 11.58
C ARG A 69 -9.10 12.53 12.91
N PRO A 70 -8.93 11.79 14.01
CA PRO A 70 -9.41 12.22 15.32
C PRO A 70 -8.70 13.48 15.85
N ASP A 71 -7.52 13.79 15.32
CA ASP A 71 -6.67 14.92 15.68
C ASP A 71 -7.24 16.29 15.25
N ILE A 72 -8.01 16.33 14.15
CA ILE A 72 -8.60 17.57 13.63
C ILE A 72 -10.01 17.85 14.17
N LEU A 73 -10.57 16.95 14.97
CA LEU A 73 -11.91 17.10 15.50
C LEU A 73 -11.96 18.22 16.56
N ASP A 74 -13.09 18.93 16.60
CA ASP A 74 -13.37 19.90 17.65
C ASP A 74 -13.45 19.18 19.01
N PRO A 75 -12.62 19.57 20.01
CA PRO A 75 -12.66 19.01 21.36
C PRO A 75 -14.03 19.08 22.02
N ALA A 76 -14.91 19.98 21.57
CA ALA A 76 -16.30 20.06 22.02
C ALA A 76 -17.07 18.77 21.73
N LEU A 77 -16.80 18.06 20.63
CA LEU A 77 -17.43 16.77 20.31
C LEU A 77 -17.03 15.68 21.30
N LEU A 78 -15.82 15.76 21.86
CA LEU A 78 -15.21 14.75 22.72
C LEU A 78 -15.50 14.97 24.22
N ARG A 79 -16.37 15.94 24.57
CA ARG A 79 -16.72 16.21 25.96
C ARG A 79 -17.72 15.17 26.50
N PRO A 80 -17.73 14.92 27.83
CA PRO A 80 -18.73 14.06 28.46
C PRO A 80 -20.16 14.46 28.09
N GLY A 81 -21.00 13.46 27.79
CA GLY A 81 -22.38 13.67 27.30
C GLY A 81 -22.51 13.73 25.77
N ARG A 82 -21.38 13.70 25.03
CA ARG A 82 -21.35 13.68 23.57
C ARG A 82 -20.66 12.41 23.06
N PHE A 83 -19.54 12.52 22.34
CA PHE A 83 -18.69 11.38 21.99
C PHE A 83 -17.67 11.14 23.10
N ASP A 84 -18.16 10.68 24.25
CA ASP A 84 -17.36 10.45 25.45
C ASP A 84 -16.59 9.11 25.43
N ARG A 85 -16.99 8.18 24.55
CA ARG A 85 -16.31 6.90 24.30
C ARG A 85 -15.57 6.91 22.97
N ARG A 86 -14.30 6.51 23.02
CA ARG A 86 -13.45 6.31 21.86
C ARG A 86 -13.02 4.86 21.78
N VAL A 87 -13.33 4.23 20.65
CA VAL A 87 -12.86 2.88 20.31
C VAL A 87 -11.92 3.03 19.14
N VAL A 88 -10.64 2.71 19.36
CA VAL A 88 -9.65 2.70 18.28
C VAL A 88 -9.71 1.35 17.60
N LEU A 89 -9.90 1.36 16.29
CA LEU A 89 -9.83 0.16 15.46
C LEU A 89 -8.46 0.12 14.80
N ASP A 90 -7.55 -0.64 15.40
CA ASP A 90 -6.23 -0.85 14.85
C ASP A 90 -6.26 -1.75 13.61
N ARG A 91 -5.18 -1.73 12.84
CA ARG A 91 -5.01 -2.66 11.72
C ARG A 91 -5.01 -4.10 12.22
N PRO A 92 -5.58 -5.05 11.47
CA PRO A 92 -5.64 -6.44 11.91
C PRO A 92 -4.25 -7.09 11.96
N ASP A 93 -4.00 -7.84 13.04
CA ASP A 93 -2.86 -8.74 13.14
C ASP A 93 -3.04 -9.97 12.25
N VAL A 94 -2.05 -10.88 12.19
CA VAL A 94 -2.12 -12.10 11.38
C VAL A 94 -3.39 -12.91 11.65
N ARG A 95 -3.81 -13.03 12.92
CA ARG A 95 -5.02 -13.78 13.31
C ARG A 95 -6.30 -13.06 12.85
N GLY A 96 -6.35 -11.74 12.98
CA GLY A 96 -7.41 -10.88 12.51
C GLY A 96 -7.55 -10.96 10.99
N ARG A 97 -6.44 -10.90 10.24
CA ARG A 97 -6.45 -11.06 8.79
C ARG A 97 -6.96 -12.43 8.37
N ARG A 98 -6.52 -13.52 9.01
CA ARG A 98 -7.08 -14.86 8.79
C ARG A 98 -8.60 -14.90 9.01
N ALA A 99 -9.08 -14.31 10.10
CA ALA A 99 -10.52 -14.29 10.41
C ALA A 99 -11.32 -13.50 9.37
N ILE A 100 -10.81 -12.32 8.95
CA ILE A 100 -11.40 -11.50 7.90
C ILE A 100 -11.42 -12.25 6.57
N LEU A 101 -10.32 -12.92 6.19
CA LEU A 101 -10.27 -13.77 5.01
C LEU A 101 -11.33 -14.87 5.07
N GLY A 102 -11.49 -15.54 6.21
CA GLY A 102 -12.52 -16.55 6.44
C GLY A 102 -13.96 -16.04 6.22
N ILE A 103 -14.21 -14.75 6.44
CA ILE A 103 -15.49 -14.10 6.13
C ILE A 103 -15.63 -13.91 4.61
N HIS A 104 -14.63 -13.30 3.96
CA HIS A 104 -14.74 -12.93 2.54
C HIS A 104 -14.62 -14.11 1.57
N VAL A 105 -14.03 -15.24 1.98
CA VAL A 105 -14.01 -16.46 1.17
C VAL A 105 -15.28 -17.31 1.33
N ARG A 106 -16.15 -16.98 2.28
CA ARG A 106 -17.38 -17.76 2.53
C ARG A 106 -18.27 -17.77 1.30
N GLY A 107 -18.64 -18.96 0.82
CA GLY A 107 -19.46 -19.13 -0.37
C GLY A 107 -18.70 -19.03 -1.70
N LYS A 108 -17.38 -18.80 -1.69
CA LYS A 108 -16.55 -18.83 -2.89
C LYS A 108 -15.97 -20.24 -3.12
N PRO A 109 -15.90 -20.72 -4.37
CA PRO A 109 -15.35 -22.03 -4.68
C PRO A 109 -13.81 -21.99 -4.60
N LEU A 110 -13.24 -22.28 -3.43
CA LEU A 110 -11.78 -22.39 -3.26
C LEU A 110 -11.28 -23.77 -3.71
N ALA A 111 -10.08 -23.85 -4.29
CA ALA A 111 -9.38 -25.11 -4.50
C ALA A 111 -8.74 -25.62 -3.19
N SER A 112 -8.27 -26.88 -3.19
CA SER A 112 -7.78 -27.56 -1.97
C SER A 112 -6.40 -27.10 -1.51
N ASP A 113 -5.65 -26.41 -2.38
CA ASP A 113 -4.32 -25.85 -2.16
C ASP A 113 -4.35 -24.49 -1.45
N VAL A 114 -5.53 -23.87 -1.28
CA VAL A 114 -5.65 -22.55 -0.65
C VAL A 114 -5.50 -22.64 0.86
N ASP A 115 -4.42 -22.04 1.37
CA ASP A 115 -4.16 -21.91 2.81
C ASP A 115 -4.31 -20.45 3.28
N LEU A 116 -5.34 -20.19 4.09
CA LEU A 116 -5.61 -18.86 4.64
C LEU A 116 -4.56 -18.40 5.66
N ASP A 117 -3.85 -19.32 6.33
CA ASP A 117 -2.75 -18.96 7.24
C ASP A 117 -1.56 -18.39 6.45
N VAL A 118 -1.26 -18.98 5.30
CA VAL A 118 -0.21 -18.48 4.40
C VAL A 118 -0.60 -17.12 3.83
N LEU A 119 -1.84 -16.97 3.35
CA LEU A 119 -2.34 -15.69 2.84
C LEU A 119 -2.30 -14.58 3.90
N ALA A 120 -2.72 -14.87 5.14
CA ALA A 120 -2.70 -13.88 6.22
C ALA A 120 -1.28 -13.40 6.55
N ARG A 121 -0.27 -14.29 6.47
CA ARG A 121 1.15 -13.93 6.61
C ARG A 121 1.69 -13.14 5.42
N ALA A 122 1.24 -13.46 4.21
CA ALA A 122 1.66 -12.80 2.97
C ALA A 122 1.04 -11.40 2.75
N THR A 123 0.11 -10.96 3.59
CA THR A 123 -0.56 -9.66 3.50
C THR A 123 -0.29 -8.75 4.71
N PRO A 124 0.97 -8.49 5.10
CA PRO A 124 1.25 -7.63 6.24
C PRO A 124 0.72 -6.21 5.98
N GLY A 125 0.09 -5.63 7.00
CA GLY A 125 -0.46 -4.27 6.93
C GLY A 125 -1.76 -4.08 6.16
N PHE A 126 -2.29 -5.12 5.50
CA PHE A 126 -3.57 -5.05 4.79
C PHE A 126 -4.72 -4.81 5.79
N VAL A 127 -5.64 -3.91 5.43
CA VAL A 127 -6.89 -3.71 6.19
C VAL A 127 -8.02 -4.59 5.63
N GLY A 128 -9.18 -4.61 6.31
CA GLY A 128 -10.30 -5.45 5.90
C GLY A 128 -10.75 -5.22 4.45
N ALA A 129 -10.78 -3.96 4.01
CA ALA A 129 -11.11 -3.60 2.64
C ALA A 129 -10.07 -4.12 1.62
N ASP A 130 -8.77 -4.12 1.97
CA ASP A 130 -7.72 -4.65 1.09
C ASP A 130 -7.85 -6.17 0.93
N LEU A 131 -8.15 -6.88 2.02
CA LEU A 131 -8.37 -8.33 2.01
C LEU A 131 -9.62 -8.69 1.22
N GLU A 132 -10.72 -7.94 1.37
CA GLU A 132 -11.91 -8.10 0.55
C GLU A 132 -11.60 -7.93 -0.94
N ASN A 133 -10.90 -6.84 -1.27
CA ASN A 133 -10.53 -6.54 -2.65
C ASN A 133 -9.62 -7.63 -3.24
N MET A 134 -8.63 -8.09 -2.48
CA MET A 134 -7.76 -9.20 -2.86
C MET A 134 -8.56 -10.47 -3.15
N VAL A 135 -9.51 -10.84 -2.28
CA VAL A 135 -10.37 -12.03 -2.47
C VAL A 135 -11.31 -11.87 -3.68
N ASN A 136 -11.69 -10.64 -4.03
CA ASN A 136 -12.45 -10.36 -5.26
C ASN A 136 -11.56 -10.45 -6.50
N GLU A 137 -10.35 -9.90 -6.46
CA GLU A 137 -9.39 -9.97 -7.57
C GLU A 137 -8.98 -11.41 -7.88
N ALA A 138 -8.73 -12.23 -6.85
CA ALA A 138 -8.45 -13.66 -7.03
C ALA A 138 -9.60 -14.38 -7.76
N ALA A 139 -10.85 -14.05 -7.42
CA ALA A 139 -12.03 -14.61 -8.09
C ALA A 139 -12.14 -14.17 -9.56
N ILE A 140 -11.85 -12.89 -9.85
CA ILE A 140 -11.84 -12.34 -11.22
C ILE A 140 -10.74 -13.02 -12.04
N LEU A 141 -9.56 -13.24 -11.46
CA LEU A 141 -8.45 -13.93 -12.12
C LEU A 141 -8.81 -15.38 -12.45
N ALA A 142 -9.42 -16.11 -11.50
CA ALA A 142 -9.90 -17.47 -11.74
C ALA A 142 -10.92 -17.52 -12.88
N ALA A 143 -11.91 -16.61 -12.87
CA ALA A 143 -12.92 -16.52 -13.91
C ALA A 143 -12.33 -16.19 -15.29
N ARG A 144 -11.38 -15.25 -15.35
CA ARG A 144 -10.67 -14.87 -16.59
C ARG A 144 -9.88 -16.03 -17.19
N ARG A 145 -9.34 -16.90 -16.33
CA ARG A 145 -8.62 -18.14 -16.72
C ARG A 145 -9.55 -19.32 -16.98
N GLY A 146 -10.88 -19.13 -16.91
CA GLY A 146 -11.87 -20.19 -17.10
C GLY A 146 -11.86 -21.26 -16.01
N LYS A 147 -11.26 -20.99 -14.84
CA LYS A 147 -11.21 -21.93 -13.71
C LYS A 147 -12.53 -21.92 -12.96
N ARG A 148 -12.96 -23.10 -12.50
CA ARG A 148 -14.18 -23.27 -11.66
C ARG A 148 -13.93 -23.04 -10.18
N ARG A 149 -12.68 -23.11 -9.73
CA ARG A 149 -12.25 -22.92 -8.35
C ARG A 149 -11.07 -21.94 -8.33
N ILE A 150 -11.01 -21.12 -7.29
CA ILE A 150 -9.92 -20.15 -7.04
C ILE A 150 -8.78 -20.91 -6.37
N ALA A 151 -7.61 -20.97 -7.00
CA ALA A 151 -6.42 -21.65 -6.47
C ALA A 151 -5.49 -20.67 -5.76
N MET A 152 -4.47 -21.21 -5.07
CA MET A 152 -3.52 -20.40 -4.31
C MET A 152 -2.79 -19.39 -5.22
N SER A 153 -2.41 -19.82 -6.43
CA SER A 153 -1.80 -18.97 -7.46
C SER A 153 -2.62 -17.72 -7.85
N GLU A 154 -3.96 -17.79 -7.81
CA GLU A 154 -4.79 -16.60 -8.05
C GLU A 154 -4.78 -15.63 -6.87
N PHE A 155 -4.67 -16.14 -5.65
CA PHE A 155 -4.53 -15.29 -4.46
C PHE A 155 -3.17 -14.62 -4.41
N GLU A 156 -2.09 -15.33 -4.70
CA GLU A 156 -0.74 -14.77 -4.77
C GLU A 156 -0.66 -13.62 -5.77
N GLU A 157 -1.20 -13.80 -6.98
CA GLU A 157 -1.26 -12.73 -7.98
C GLU A 157 -2.14 -11.55 -7.53
N ALA A 158 -3.23 -11.83 -6.80
CA ALA A 158 -4.12 -10.82 -6.25
C ALA A 158 -3.48 -10.00 -5.13
N ILE A 159 -2.69 -10.62 -4.25
CA ILE A 159 -1.89 -9.93 -3.22
C ILE A 159 -1.00 -8.89 -3.90
N GLU A 160 -0.22 -9.32 -4.89
CA GLU A 160 0.68 -8.45 -5.65
C GLU A 160 -0.10 -7.32 -6.35
N ARG A 161 -1.32 -7.60 -6.84
CA ARG A 161 -2.12 -6.62 -7.57
C ARG A 161 -2.64 -5.52 -6.66
N VAL A 162 -3.08 -5.90 -5.46
CA VAL A 162 -3.56 -4.97 -4.44
C VAL A 162 -2.38 -4.17 -3.86
N ALA A 163 -1.26 -4.84 -3.56
CA ALA A 163 -0.11 -4.19 -2.95
C ALA A 163 0.64 -3.23 -3.89
N LEU A 164 0.82 -3.61 -5.16
CA LEU A 164 1.62 -2.84 -6.15
C LEU A 164 0.76 -1.95 -7.06
N GLY A 165 -0.55 -1.91 -6.85
CA GLY A 165 -1.45 -0.97 -7.51
C GLY A 165 -1.68 -1.21 -9.00
N GLY A 166 -1.69 -2.47 -9.46
CA GLY A 166 -2.05 -2.75 -10.86
C GLY A 166 -1.71 -4.15 -11.38
N PRO A 167 -2.23 -4.51 -12.58
CA PRO A 167 -1.96 -5.80 -13.22
C PRO A 167 -0.54 -5.89 -13.80
N GLU A 168 -0.06 -7.11 -14.02
CA GLU A 168 1.14 -7.38 -14.81
C GLU A 168 1.02 -6.80 -16.23
N ARG A 169 2.08 -6.11 -16.68
CA ARG A 169 2.14 -5.51 -18.02
C ARG A 169 3.09 -6.29 -18.93
N ARG A 170 2.79 -7.57 -19.18
CA ARG A 170 3.56 -8.42 -20.11
C ARG A 170 3.62 -7.88 -21.55
N SER A 171 2.66 -7.06 -21.95
CA SER A 171 2.64 -6.42 -23.27
C SER A 171 3.63 -5.26 -23.41
N ARG A 172 4.23 -4.77 -22.32
CA ARG A 172 5.25 -3.73 -22.38
C ARG A 172 6.56 -4.38 -22.78
N VAL A 173 6.89 -4.31 -24.07
CA VAL A 173 8.18 -4.77 -24.59
C VAL A 173 9.27 -3.85 -24.04
N LEU A 174 10.07 -4.35 -23.10
CA LEU A 174 11.30 -3.70 -22.65
C LEU A 174 12.40 -4.04 -23.68
N GLY A 175 13.22 -3.05 -24.03
CA GLY A 175 14.43 -3.32 -24.83
C GLY A 175 15.38 -4.25 -24.07
N GLU A 176 16.20 -5.02 -24.78
CA GLU A 176 17.10 -6.01 -24.17
C GLU A 176 18.03 -5.40 -23.11
N GLU A 177 18.60 -4.22 -23.37
CA GLU A 177 19.42 -3.47 -22.42
C GLU A 177 18.64 -3.10 -21.15
N GLN A 178 17.40 -2.61 -21.29
CA GLN A 178 16.56 -2.26 -20.14
C GLN A 178 16.15 -3.50 -19.34
N ARG A 179 15.89 -4.62 -20.03
CA ARG A 179 15.56 -5.90 -19.42
C ARG A 179 16.75 -6.44 -18.63
N LYS A 180 17.95 -6.34 -19.19
CA LYS A 180 19.22 -6.68 -18.53
C LYS A 180 19.44 -5.81 -17.29
N LEU A 181 19.33 -4.48 -17.42
CA LEU A 181 19.47 -3.56 -16.31
C LEU A 181 18.50 -3.90 -15.16
N THR A 182 17.22 -4.12 -15.49
CA THR A 182 16.20 -4.52 -14.51
C THR A 182 16.54 -5.86 -13.85
N ALA A 183 17.02 -6.86 -14.60
CA ALA A 183 17.39 -8.15 -14.02
C ALA A 183 18.53 -8.03 -12.99
N TYR A 184 19.58 -7.27 -13.28
CA TYR A 184 20.66 -7.04 -12.33
C TYR A 184 20.22 -6.20 -11.13
N HIS A 185 19.33 -5.23 -11.35
CA HIS A 185 18.74 -4.43 -10.27
C HIS A 185 17.96 -5.30 -9.28
N GLU A 186 17.02 -6.11 -9.77
CA GLU A 186 16.21 -6.99 -8.92
C GLU A 186 17.04 -8.10 -8.26
N ALA A 187 18.02 -8.64 -8.99
CA ALA A 187 18.99 -9.58 -8.43
C ALA A 187 19.81 -8.96 -7.29
N GLY A 188 20.19 -7.69 -7.40
CA GLY A 188 20.88 -6.93 -6.37
C GLY A 188 20.10 -6.89 -5.06
N HIS A 189 18.80 -6.56 -5.11
CA HIS A 189 17.95 -6.60 -3.93
C HIS A 189 17.83 -8.01 -3.34
N ALA A 190 17.60 -9.01 -4.19
CA ALA A 190 17.36 -10.39 -3.75
C ALA A 190 18.61 -11.00 -3.08
N VAL A 191 19.78 -10.84 -3.70
CA VAL A 191 21.06 -11.33 -3.16
C VAL A 191 21.41 -10.59 -1.87
N ALA A 192 21.27 -9.26 -1.84
CA ALA A 192 21.51 -8.49 -0.62
C ALA A 192 20.58 -8.95 0.53
N ALA A 193 19.30 -9.18 0.25
CA ALA A 193 18.35 -9.67 1.25
C ALA A 193 18.72 -11.07 1.78
N LYS A 194 19.18 -11.96 0.89
CA LYS A 194 19.60 -13.31 1.29
C LYS A 194 20.90 -13.33 2.08
N VAL A 195 21.86 -12.47 1.76
CA VAL A 195 23.17 -12.42 2.43
C VAL A 195 23.11 -11.70 3.76
N LEU A 196 22.37 -10.59 3.83
CA LEU A 196 22.29 -9.75 5.03
C LEU A 196 21.21 -10.24 6.01
N GLU A 197 20.26 -11.04 5.52
CA GLU A 197 19.14 -11.63 6.27
C GLU A 197 18.37 -10.65 7.19
N PRO A 198 17.83 -9.52 6.66
CA PRO A 198 17.06 -8.57 7.46
C PRO A 198 15.63 -9.07 7.71
N GLU A 199 15.44 -10.18 8.42
CA GLU A 199 14.14 -10.75 8.87
C GLU A 199 13.02 -10.95 7.83
N ASN A 200 13.27 -10.58 6.56
CA ASN A 200 12.33 -10.53 5.46
C ASN A 200 12.86 -11.39 4.31
N PRO A 201 12.60 -12.71 4.32
CA PRO A 201 13.02 -13.57 3.23
C PRO A 201 12.37 -13.16 1.90
N VAL A 202 13.16 -13.34 0.84
CA VAL A 202 12.70 -13.18 -0.55
C VAL A 202 11.69 -14.27 -0.87
N GLN A 203 10.47 -13.86 -1.22
CA GLN A 203 9.39 -14.77 -1.64
C GLN A 203 9.35 -14.92 -3.16
N LYS A 204 9.64 -13.84 -3.89
CA LYS A 204 9.59 -13.82 -5.35
C LYS A 204 10.45 -12.69 -5.90
N VAL A 205 11.12 -12.93 -7.01
CA VAL A 205 11.86 -11.90 -7.76
C VAL A 205 11.37 -11.92 -9.19
N THR A 206 11.03 -10.77 -9.76
CA THR A 206 10.54 -10.71 -11.15
C THR A 206 10.99 -9.44 -11.86
N ILE A 207 11.28 -9.59 -13.16
CA ILE A 207 11.56 -8.48 -14.07
C ILE A 207 10.34 -8.09 -14.91
N ILE A 208 9.17 -8.67 -14.61
CA ILE A 208 7.93 -8.34 -15.29
C ILE A 208 7.37 -7.06 -14.67
N PRO A 209 7.16 -5.99 -15.46
CA PRO A 209 6.71 -4.72 -14.94
C PRO A 209 5.28 -4.83 -14.40
N ARG A 210 5.04 -4.20 -13.25
CA ARG A 210 3.72 -4.12 -12.60
C ARG A 210 3.48 -2.72 -12.07
N GLY A 211 2.33 -2.13 -12.40
CA GLY A 211 2.04 -0.74 -12.03
C GLY A 211 3.08 0.24 -12.59
N GLN A 212 3.77 0.96 -11.70
CA GLN A 212 4.89 1.87 -12.02
C GLN A 212 6.27 1.19 -11.96
N ALA A 213 6.38 -0.01 -11.37
CA ALA A 213 7.63 -0.72 -11.19
C ALA A 213 8.08 -1.43 -12.48
N GLY A 214 9.39 -1.41 -12.75
CA GLY A 214 10.04 -2.08 -13.89
C GLY A 214 10.26 -3.57 -13.65
N GLY A 215 10.58 -3.93 -12.41
CA GLY A 215 10.63 -5.25 -11.80
C GLY A 215 10.39 -5.07 -10.29
N TYR A 216 10.40 -6.16 -9.52
CA TYR A 216 10.41 -6.07 -8.06
C TYR A 216 10.92 -7.36 -7.40
N SER A 217 11.51 -7.19 -6.22
CA SER A 217 11.84 -8.26 -5.26
C SER A 217 10.83 -8.21 -4.11
N TRP A 218 9.92 -9.20 -4.07
CA TRP A 218 8.89 -9.31 -3.03
C TRP A 218 9.47 -9.98 -1.78
N GLN A 219 9.59 -9.21 -0.71
CA GLN A 219 10.12 -9.64 0.58
C GLN A 219 9.01 -9.56 1.62
N VAL A 220 8.77 -10.66 2.33
CA VAL A 220 7.72 -10.73 3.37
C VAL A 220 8.37 -11.15 4.68
N PRO A 221 8.16 -10.41 5.78
CA PRO A 221 8.64 -10.82 7.10
C PRO A 221 8.08 -12.19 7.52
N ASP A 222 8.92 -13.03 8.11
CA ASP A 222 8.44 -14.29 8.71
C ASP A 222 7.59 -14.03 9.97
N GLU A 223 7.93 -12.96 10.71
CA GLU A 223 7.22 -12.50 11.90
C GLU A 223 6.96 -10.99 11.84
N GLU A 224 5.76 -10.56 12.22
CA GLU A 224 5.44 -9.13 12.38
C GLU A 224 5.97 -8.63 13.71
N LYS A 225 7.19 -8.08 13.72
CA LYS A 225 7.75 -7.42 14.90
C LYS A 225 7.37 -5.94 14.96
N THR A 226 6.98 -5.49 16.15
CA THR A 226 6.66 -4.08 16.41
C THR A 226 7.91 -3.24 16.70
N LEU A 227 8.99 -3.89 17.15
CA LEU A 227 10.25 -3.24 17.54
C LEU A 227 11.36 -3.69 16.61
N GLN A 228 12.22 -2.74 16.23
CA GLN A 228 13.33 -2.94 15.33
C GLN A 228 14.59 -2.34 15.95
N ASP A 229 15.70 -3.06 15.85
CA ASP A 229 16.99 -2.55 16.32
C ASP A 229 17.73 -1.76 15.23
N VAL A 230 18.86 -1.16 15.63
CA VAL A 230 19.67 -0.32 14.72
C VAL A 230 20.24 -1.15 13.58
N GLU A 231 20.67 -2.39 13.86
CA GLU A 231 21.33 -3.26 12.88
C GLU A 231 20.33 -3.73 11.81
N GLU A 232 19.12 -4.10 12.21
CA GLU A 232 18.04 -4.49 11.31
C GLU A 232 17.67 -3.34 10.36
N LEU A 233 17.55 -2.12 10.88
CA LEU A 233 17.26 -0.94 10.06
C LEU A 233 18.41 -0.62 9.11
N GLN A 234 19.66 -0.76 9.54
CA GLN A 234 20.83 -0.62 8.66
C GLN A 234 20.83 -1.67 7.55
N LYS A 235 20.55 -2.94 7.87
CA LYS A 235 20.44 -4.01 6.86
C LYS A 235 19.29 -3.76 5.89
N ARG A 236 18.15 -3.23 6.36
CA ARG A 236 17.04 -2.83 5.48
C ARG A 236 17.45 -1.70 4.51
N ILE A 237 18.18 -0.70 4.99
CA ILE A 237 18.75 0.34 4.12
C ILE A 237 19.72 -0.28 3.11
N ALA A 238 20.60 -1.18 3.56
CA ALA A 238 21.57 -1.86 2.70
C ALA A 238 20.86 -2.67 1.59
N VAL A 239 19.82 -3.43 1.91
CA VAL A 239 19.02 -4.17 0.91
C VAL A 239 18.31 -3.23 -0.07
N ALA A 240 17.77 -2.11 0.40
CA ALA A 240 17.17 -1.10 -0.48
C ALA A 240 18.20 -0.44 -1.41
N LEU A 241 19.48 -0.35 -1.02
CA LEU A 241 20.55 0.12 -1.90
C LEU A 241 21.03 -0.95 -2.91
N GLY A 242 20.65 -2.22 -2.71
CA GLY A 242 21.14 -3.37 -3.46
C GLY A 242 20.98 -3.26 -4.97
N GLY A 243 19.81 -2.82 -5.45
CA GLY A 243 19.57 -2.69 -6.90
C GLY A 243 20.50 -1.65 -7.56
N ARG A 244 20.65 -0.47 -6.94
CA ARG A 244 21.56 0.57 -7.43
C ARG A 244 23.03 0.12 -7.40
N ILE A 245 23.45 -0.54 -6.33
CA ILE A 245 24.83 -1.01 -6.18
C ILE A 245 25.13 -2.13 -7.18
N ALA A 246 24.18 -3.03 -7.43
CA ALA A 246 24.33 -4.05 -8.47
C ALA A 246 24.51 -3.42 -9.86
N GLU A 247 23.76 -2.36 -10.19
CA GLU A 247 23.97 -1.63 -11.43
C GLU A 247 25.39 -1.04 -11.52
N GLU A 248 25.86 -0.41 -10.45
CA GLU A 248 27.18 0.20 -10.37
C GLU A 248 28.32 -0.84 -10.53
N ILE A 249 28.20 -2.00 -9.88
CA ILE A 249 29.21 -3.08 -9.95
C ILE A 249 29.28 -3.68 -11.36
N ILE A 250 28.14 -3.87 -12.02
CA ILE A 250 28.05 -4.64 -13.27
C ILE A 250 28.19 -3.76 -14.51
N PHE A 251 27.56 -2.59 -14.52
CA PHE A 251 27.55 -1.68 -15.67
C PHE A 251 28.51 -0.50 -15.52
N GLY A 252 29.00 -0.21 -14.30
CA GLY A 252 29.84 0.96 -14.05
C GLY A 252 29.09 2.30 -14.15
N ASP A 253 27.76 2.26 -14.24
CA ASP A 253 26.88 3.43 -14.29
C ASP A 253 25.60 3.16 -13.47
N ILE A 254 24.87 4.22 -13.16
CA ILE A 254 23.68 4.21 -12.32
C ILE A 254 22.46 4.69 -13.11
N SER A 255 21.32 4.04 -12.91
CA SER A 255 20.07 4.45 -13.54
C SER A 255 19.20 5.33 -12.63
N SER A 256 18.15 5.91 -13.22
CA SER A 256 17.08 6.58 -12.50
C SER A 256 16.05 5.60 -11.88
N GLY A 257 16.18 4.29 -12.12
CA GLY A 257 15.27 3.26 -11.63
C GLY A 257 15.24 3.17 -10.10
N ALA A 258 16.37 3.43 -9.44
CA ALA A 258 16.52 3.38 -7.99
C ALA A 258 15.87 4.56 -7.21
N ALA A 259 15.11 5.44 -7.87
CA ALA A 259 14.56 6.63 -7.22
C ALA A 259 13.64 6.31 -6.05
N SER A 260 12.78 5.28 -6.19
CA SER A 260 11.89 4.82 -5.13
C SER A 260 12.68 4.26 -3.94
N ASP A 261 13.73 3.48 -4.21
CA ASP A 261 14.55 2.89 -3.17
C ASP A 261 15.32 3.96 -2.38
N LEU A 262 15.85 4.97 -3.07
CA LEU A 262 16.53 6.10 -2.43
C LEU A 262 15.59 6.93 -1.54
N GLN A 263 14.32 7.08 -1.93
CA GLN A 263 13.31 7.71 -1.07
C GLN A 263 13.10 6.89 0.20
N HIS A 264 12.98 5.56 0.08
CA HIS A 264 12.80 4.67 1.21
C HIS A 264 14.04 4.67 2.14
N VAL A 265 15.24 4.56 1.57
CA VAL A 265 16.53 4.67 2.27
C VAL A 265 16.60 5.96 3.09
N THR A 266 16.30 7.10 2.45
CA THR A 266 16.35 8.41 3.09
C THR A 266 15.32 8.50 4.21
N GLN A 267 14.12 7.96 4.00
CA GLN A 267 13.05 7.98 5.00
C GLN A 267 13.40 7.14 6.24
N ILE A 268 13.95 5.94 6.08
CA ILE A 268 14.38 5.09 7.19
C ILE A 268 15.51 5.79 7.95
N ALA A 269 16.57 6.21 7.26
CA ALA A 269 17.73 6.84 7.88
C ALA A 269 17.34 8.13 8.63
N ARG A 270 16.45 8.96 8.06
CA ARG A 270 15.94 10.15 8.73
C ARG A 270 15.14 9.78 9.98
N ASN A 271 14.27 8.77 9.93
CA ASN A 271 13.51 8.31 11.10
C ASN A 271 14.41 7.75 12.22
N MET A 272 15.48 7.02 11.87
CA MET A 272 16.47 6.57 12.84
C MET A 272 17.06 7.74 13.64
N VAL A 273 17.36 8.85 12.96
CA VAL A 273 17.94 10.03 13.59
C VAL A 273 16.89 10.88 14.32
N THR A 274 15.77 11.20 13.67
CA THR A 274 14.82 12.21 14.16
C THR A 274 13.71 11.65 15.03
N ARG A 275 13.38 10.35 14.93
CA ARG A 275 12.24 9.74 15.63
C ARG A 275 12.66 8.70 16.63
N PHE A 276 13.62 7.85 16.28
CA PHE A 276 14.03 6.73 17.11
C PHE A 276 15.20 7.06 18.04
N GLY A 277 15.84 8.23 17.86
CA GLY A 277 16.97 8.63 18.70
C GLY A 277 18.18 7.70 18.56
N MET A 278 18.36 7.07 17.40
CA MET A 278 19.39 6.07 17.12
C MET A 278 20.73 6.69 16.69
N SER A 279 20.87 8.03 16.73
CA SER A 279 22.15 8.70 16.52
C SER A 279 22.90 8.88 17.84
N LYS A 280 24.14 8.39 17.91
CA LYS A 280 25.03 8.60 19.07
C LYS A 280 25.40 10.08 19.27
N LYS A 281 25.45 10.87 18.19
CA LYS A 281 25.83 12.29 18.21
C LYS A 281 24.69 13.17 18.73
N LEU A 282 23.48 12.94 18.26
CA LEU A 282 22.29 13.72 18.61
C LEU A 282 21.56 13.20 19.86
N GLY A 283 21.83 11.96 20.25
CA GLY A 283 21.27 11.34 21.46
C GLY A 283 19.80 10.90 21.30
N PRO A 284 19.20 10.40 22.40
CA PRO A 284 17.85 9.82 22.40
C PRO A 284 16.76 10.91 22.47
N MET A 285 16.70 11.77 21.46
CA MET A 285 15.71 12.86 21.36
C MET A 285 14.89 12.75 20.07
N VAL A 286 13.68 13.30 20.11
CA VAL A 286 12.82 13.44 18.93
C VAL A 286 13.01 14.85 18.36
N PHE A 287 13.27 14.91 17.05
CA PHE A 287 13.45 16.15 16.29
C PHE A 287 12.30 16.32 15.30
N GLY A 288 11.76 17.53 15.21
CA GLY A 288 10.68 17.90 14.29
C GLY A 288 9.31 17.58 14.86
N LYS A 289 8.44 18.58 14.94
CA LYS A 289 7.01 18.35 15.21
C LYS A 289 6.32 17.95 13.92
N ARG A 290 5.74 16.75 13.89
CA ARG A 290 4.75 16.41 12.87
C ARG A 290 3.47 17.14 13.21
N ASN A 291 3.36 18.41 12.82
CA ASN A 291 2.05 19.05 12.78
C ASN A 291 1.31 18.42 11.60
N GLU A 292 0.51 17.38 11.86
CA GLU A 292 -0.44 16.77 10.92
C GLU A 292 -1.63 17.71 10.60
N LEU A 293 -1.45 19.02 10.78
CA LEU A 293 -2.41 20.01 10.33
C LEU A 293 -2.27 20.17 8.81
N VAL A 294 -2.82 19.20 8.07
CA VAL A 294 -3.01 19.28 6.62
C VAL A 294 -3.99 20.43 6.34
N PHE A 295 -3.44 21.60 6.05
CA PHE A 295 -4.20 22.76 5.56
C PHE A 295 -4.06 22.86 4.03
N LEU A 296 -5.12 23.41 3.42
CA LEU A 296 -5.32 23.63 1.99
C LEU A 296 -4.03 23.97 1.21
N GLY A 297 -3.59 23.09 0.33
CA GLY A 297 -2.79 23.44 -0.86
C GLY A 297 -1.43 24.10 -0.63
N ARG A 298 -0.79 23.93 0.54
CA ARG A 298 0.61 24.30 0.74
C ARG A 298 1.39 23.11 1.27
N GLU A 299 2.57 22.93 0.67
CA GLU A 299 3.56 21.91 0.94
C GLU A 299 3.67 21.58 2.43
N ILE A 300 3.90 20.30 2.73
CA ILE A 300 4.19 19.77 4.07
C ILE A 300 5.40 20.54 4.62
N HIS A 301 5.16 21.63 5.35
CA HIS A 301 6.22 22.28 6.11
C HIS A 301 6.33 21.51 7.42
N GLU A 302 7.27 20.56 7.45
CA GLU A 302 7.80 20.01 8.70
C GLU A 302 8.26 21.21 9.55
N GLN A 303 7.53 21.50 10.63
CA GLN A 303 7.89 22.63 11.49
C GLN A 303 9.14 22.22 12.26
N ARG A 304 10.30 22.66 11.76
CA ARG A 304 11.60 22.46 12.41
C ARG A 304 11.54 23.15 13.77
N ASP A 305 11.51 22.36 14.83
CA ASP A 305 11.60 22.82 16.22
C ASP A 305 13.06 22.81 16.73
N TYR A 306 14.01 22.76 15.80
CA TYR A 306 15.45 22.72 16.04
C TYR A 306 16.17 23.75 15.18
N SER A 307 17.39 24.11 15.61
CA SER A 307 18.21 25.12 14.93
C SER A 307 18.73 24.63 13.57
N GLU A 308 19.13 25.54 12.68
CA GLU A 308 19.81 25.19 11.41
C GLU A 308 21.10 24.39 11.64
N LYS A 309 21.81 24.65 12.75
CA LYS A 309 22.98 23.84 13.13
C LYS A 309 22.59 22.38 13.38
N THR A 310 21.51 22.17 14.14
CA THR A 310 20.98 20.83 14.40
C THR A 310 20.46 20.17 13.12
N ALA A 311 19.86 20.94 12.22
CA ALA A 311 19.43 20.44 10.91
C ALA A 311 20.61 19.90 10.10
N ALA A 312 21.72 20.65 10.03
CA ALA A 312 22.94 20.20 9.38
C ALA A 312 23.52 18.95 10.04
N GLU A 313 23.51 18.87 11.38
CA GLU A 313 23.96 17.67 12.11
C GLU A 313 23.07 16.44 11.83
N ILE A 314 21.75 16.63 11.67
CA ILE A 314 20.82 15.57 11.26
C ILE A 314 21.18 15.08 9.86
N ASP A 315 21.37 15.98 8.91
CA ASP A 315 21.68 15.63 7.52
C ASP A 315 23.05 14.92 7.40
N GLU A 316 24.04 15.34 8.20
CA GLU A 316 25.32 14.64 8.33
C GLU A 316 25.16 13.20 8.85
N GLU A 317 24.37 13.01 9.91
CA GLU A 317 24.14 11.69 10.50
C GLU A 317 23.34 10.77 9.56
N VAL A 318 22.34 11.31 8.86
CA VAL A 318 21.60 10.58 7.82
C VAL A 318 22.57 10.14 6.71
N SER A 319 23.41 11.06 6.21
CA SER A 319 24.41 10.73 5.19
C SER A 319 25.40 9.66 5.67
N ARG A 320 25.84 9.71 6.93
CA ARG A 320 26.71 8.70 7.54
C ARG A 320 26.05 7.32 7.54
N ILE A 321 24.82 7.20 8.02
CA ILE A 321 24.08 5.93 8.08
C ILE A 321 23.91 5.33 6.67
N VAL A 322 23.57 6.16 5.68
CA VAL A 322 23.40 5.71 4.30
C VAL A 322 24.73 5.25 3.70
N ARG A 323 25.84 5.96 3.93
CA ARG A 323 27.17 5.55 3.46
C ARG A 323 27.66 4.26 4.09
N GLU A 324 27.45 4.08 5.40
CA GLU A 324 27.80 2.84 6.09
C GLU A 324 27.00 1.66 5.53
N SER A 325 25.69 1.85 5.34
CA SER A 325 24.80 0.82 4.77
C SER A 325 25.13 0.52 3.30
N TYR A 326 25.53 1.54 2.54
CA TYR A 326 26.03 1.38 1.17
C TYR A 326 27.26 0.48 1.16
N GLN A 327 28.25 0.73 2.03
CA GLN A 327 29.47 -0.08 2.08
C GLN A 327 29.18 -1.53 2.46
N ILE A 328 28.31 -1.75 3.45
CA ILE A 328 27.86 -3.10 3.85
C ILE A 328 27.28 -3.86 2.65
N CYS A 329 26.40 -3.22 1.88
CA CYS A 329 25.80 -3.83 0.70
C CYS A 329 26.82 -4.04 -0.43
N TYR A 330 27.70 -3.07 -0.67
CA TYR A 330 28.75 -3.14 -1.68
C TYR A 330 29.69 -4.31 -1.44
N ASP A 331 30.15 -4.49 -0.19
CA ASP A 331 31.01 -5.59 0.20
C ASP A 331 30.29 -6.94 0.06
N ALA A 332 29.01 -7.00 0.45
CA ALA A 332 28.18 -8.20 0.32
C ALA A 332 28.00 -8.61 -1.15
N LEU A 333 27.64 -7.68 -2.03
CA LEU A 333 27.41 -7.93 -3.45
C LEU A 333 28.71 -8.19 -4.22
N THR A 334 29.82 -7.55 -3.85
CA THR A 334 31.13 -7.79 -4.46
C THR A 334 31.66 -9.17 -4.08
N THR A 335 31.48 -9.58 -2.83
CA THR A 335 31.88 -10.92 -2.35
C THR A 335 31.09 -12.03 -3.03
N HIS A 336 29.80 -11.80 -3.31
CA HIS A 336 28.88 -12.76 -3.92
C HIS A 336 28.53 -12.38 -5.37
N ARG A 337 29.48 -11.80 -6.10
CA ARG A 337 29.26 -11.31 -7.46
C ARG A 337 28.87 -12.44 -8.43
N ASP A 338 29.43 -13.63 -8.22
CA ASP A 338 29.08 -14.85 -8.94
C ASP A 338 27.58 -15.19 -8.79
N LYS A 339 27.05 -15.08 -7.55
CA LYS A 339 25.63 -15.31 -7.26
C LYS A 339 24.74 -14.22 -7.86
N LEU A 340 25.19 -12.97 -7.84
CA LEU A 340 24.48 -11.86 -8.49
C LEU A 340 24.32 -12.10 -9.99
N GLU A 341 25.41 -12.43 -10.69
CA GLU A 341 25.38 -12.74 -12.12
C GLU A 341 24.49 -13.95 -12.40
N LEU A 342 24.61 -15.01 -11.60
CA LEU A 342 23.79 -16.22 -11.72
C LEU A 342 22.28 -15.93 -11.60
N VAL A 343 21.87 -15.18 -10.57
CA VAL A 343 20.45 -14.82 -10.35
C VAL A 343 19.94 -13.92 -11.48
N ALA A 344 20.74 -12.95 -11.93
CA ALA A 344 20.35 -12.07 -13.03
C ALA A 344 20.18 -12.84 -14.35
N HIS A 345 21.06 -13.80 -14.65
CA HIS A 345 20.92 -14.67 -15.83
C HIS A 345 19.66 -15.53 -15.76
N ALA A 346 19.39 -16.14 -14.61
CA ALA A 346 18.18 -16.91 -14.42
C ALA A 346 16.91 -16.06 -14.57
N LEU A 347 16.91 -14.80 -14.11
CA LEU A 347 15.82 -13.85 -14.33
C LEU A 347 15.65 -13.48 -15.81
N LEU A 348 16.73 -13.38 -16.58
CA LEU A 348 16.64 -13.12 -18.02
C LEU A 348 16.05 -14.30 -18.81
N GLU A 349 16.24 -15.52 -18.31
CA GLU A 349 15.68 -16.74 -18.91
C GLU A 349 14.22 -16.96 -18.50
N ARG A 350 13.91 -16.89 -17.19
CA ARG A 350 12.61 -17.27 -16.63
C ARG A 350 11.67 -16.11 -16.33
N GLU A 351 12.18 -14.88 -16.34
CA GLU A 351 11.48 -13.62 -15.98
C GLU A 351 11.05 -13.50 -14.52
N THR A 352 10.88 -14.63 -13.83
CA THR A 352 10.43 -14.71 -12.43
C THR A 352 11.11 -15.90 -11.76
N LEU A 353 11.54 -15.70 -10.52
CA LEU A 353 12.04 -16.74 -9.62
C LEU A 353 11.17 -16.75 -8.36
N THR A 354 10.66 -17.93 -8.01
CA THR A 354 9.96 -18.20 -6.74
C THR A 354 10.94 -18.35 -5.57
N ARG A 355 10.43 -18.40 -4.33
CA ARG A 355 11.24 -18.61 -3.12
C ARG A 355 12.11 -19.86 -3.23
N GLU A 356 11.53 -21.00 -3.62
CA GLU A 356 12.28 -22.26 -3.70
C GLU A 356 13.31 -22.21 -4.83
N GLU A 357 12.96 -21.66 -5.99
CA GLU A 357 13.88 -21.52 -7.13
C GLU A 357 15.05 -20.60 -6.79
N PHE A 358 14.77 -19.45 -6.17
CA PHE A 358 15.80 -18.50 -5.75
C PHE A 358 16.72 -19.13 -4.70
N ALA A 359 16.16 -19.77 -3.67
CA ALA A 359 16.97 -20.43 -2.64
C ALA A 359 17.85 -21.56 -3.23
N THR A 360 17.27 -22.39 -4.10
CA THR A 360 18.01 -23.48 -4.76
C THR A 360 19.12 -22.94 -5.65
N LEU A 361 18.84 -21.91 -6.45
CA LEU A 361 19.84 -21.28 -7.31
C LEU A 361 20.96 -20.62 -6.49
N PHE A 362 20.59 -19.97 -5.39
CA PHE A 362 21.54 -19.33 -4.49
C PHE A 362 22.47 -20.37 -3.81
N ASP A 363 21.92 -21.47 -3.31
CA ASP A 363 22.68 -22.47 -2.55
C ASP A 363 23.44 -23.45 -3.44
N THR A 364 22.79 -23.99 -4.48
CA THR A 364 23.33 -25.08 -5.30
C THR A 364 23.93 -24.64 -6.63
N GLY A 365 23.59 -23.44 -7.11
CA GLY A 365 24.05 -22.95 -8.41
C GLY A 365 23.28 -23.49 -9.62
N GLU A 366 22.35 -24.43 -9.42
CA GLU A 366 21.59 -25.08 -10.50
C GLU A 366 20.09 -24.92 -10.26
N LEU A 367 19.33 -24.64 -11.33
CA LEU A 367 17.87 -24.68 -11.30
C LEU A 367 17.38 -26.00 -11.92
N PRO A 368 16.36 -26.66 -11.34
CA PRO A 368 15.73 -27.79 -11.99
C PRO A 368 15.16 -27.39 -13.36
N GLU A 369 15.28 -28.26 -14.36
CA GLU A 369 14.77 -28.01 -15.72
C GLU A 369 13.30 -27.56 -15.68
N LEU A 370 12.96 -26.55 -16.49
CA LEU A 370 11.58 -26.07 -16.63
C LEU A 370 10.67 -27.24 -17.02
N PRO A 371 9.51 -27.45 -16.35
CA PRO A 371 8.49 -28.31 -16.92
C PRO A 371 8.13 -27.77 -18.31
N PRO A 372 7.91 -28.64 -19.32
CA PRO A 372 7.64 -28.20 -20.67
C PRO A 372 6.47 -27.22 -20.68
N SER A 373 6.67 -26.07 -21.31
CA SER A 373 5.64 -25.04 -21.43
C SER A 373 4.40 -25.66 -22.05
N GLU A 374 3.28 -25.67 -21.29
CA GLU A 374 1.99 -25.93 -21.92
C GLU A 374 1.80 -24.87 -23.01
N PRO A 375 1.41 -25.27 -24.23
CA PRO A 375 1.21 -24.34 -25.33
C PRO A 375 0.27 -23.22 -24.87
N PRO A 376 0.48 -21.97 -25.29
CA PRO A 376 -0.45 -20.89 -24.98
C PRO A 376 -1.84 -21.35 -25.40
N ALA A 377 -2.76 -21.42 -24.44
CA ALA A 377 -4.16 -21.72 -24.70
C ALA A 377 -4.60 -20.81 -25.84
N GLN A 378 -4.87 -21.42 -27.00
CA GLN A 378 -5.25 -20.72 -28.22
C GLN A 378 -6.33 -19.70 -27.83
N ALA A 379 -6.06 -18.43 -28.12
CA ALA A 379 -7.01 -17.36 -27.94
C ALA A 379 -8.38 -17.84 -28.42
N SER A 380 -9.31 -18.06 -27.49
CA SER A 380 -10.67 -18.46 -27.84
C SER A 380 -11.20 -17.35 -28.73
N LYS A 381 -11.42 -17.68 -30.00
CA LYS A 381 -12.03 -16.78 -30.98
C LYS A 381 -13.26 -16.16 -30.33
N ALA A 382 -13.27 -14.83 -30.23
CA ALA A 382 -14.44 -14.09 -29.83
C ALA A 382 -15.65 -14.59 -30.64
N PRO A 383 -16.80 -14.85 -30.00
CA PRO A 383 -18.00 -15.21 -30.75
C PRO A 383 -18.33 -14.06 -31.70
N LYS A 384 -18.47 -14.38 -32.99
CA LYS A 384 -18.90 -13.43 -34.02
C LYS A 384 -20.24 -12.81 -33.59
N PRO A 385 -20.48 -11.51 -33.86
CA PRO A 385 -21.78 -10.92 -33.62
C PRO A 385 -22.80 -11.64 -34.50
N VAL A 386 -23.86 -12.16 -33.87
CA VAL A 386 -25.03 -12.66 -34.57
C VAL A 386 -25.67 -11.46 -35.26
N THR A 387 -25.66 -11.46 -36.59
CA THR A 387 -26.41 -10.51 -37.40
C THR A 387 -27.90 -10.72 -37.17
N SER A 388 -28.54 -9.88 -36.35
CA SER A 388 -30.00 -9.79 -36.29
C SER A 388 -30.48 -8.98 -37.49
N SER A 389 -30.94 -9.68 -38.52
CA SER A 389 -31.75 -9.10 -39.57
C SER A 389 -33.15 -8.74 -39.04
N GLY A 390 -33.53 -7.48 -39.21
CA GLY A 390 -34.92 -7.06 -39.36
C GLY A 390 -35.64 -6.60 -38.09
N HIS A 391 -35.67 -5.29 -37.86
CA HIS A 391 -36.92 -4.61 -37.50
C HIS A 391 -36.91 -3.15 -37.98
N GLU A 392 -38.04 -2.77 -38.55
CA GLU A 392 -38.30 -1.56 -39.32
C GLU A 392 -38.13 -0.27 -38.52
N SER A 393 -37.59 0.73 -39.21
CA SER A 393 -37.48 2.12 -38.80
C SER A 393 -38.81 2.86 -38.89
N ALA A 394 -39.22 3.52 -37.81
CA ALA A 394 -40.19 4.62 -37.80
C ALA A 394 -39.52 5.90 -37.26
N PRO A 395 -39.91 7.11 -37.73
CA PRO A 395 -39.05 8.28 -37.76
C PRO A 395 -39.05 9.08 -36.46
N GLY A 396 -37.91 9.70 -36.13
CA GLY A 396 -37.69 10.52 -34.95
C GLY A 396 -38.32 11.92 -35.00
N PRO A 397 -38.47 12.60 -33.85
CA PRO A 397 -39.00 13.95 -33.79
C PRO A 397 -37.95 14.99 -34.18
N SER A 398 -38.37 15.91 -35.06
CA SER A 398 -37.64 17.06 -35.57
C SER A 398 -37.35 18.12 -34.51
N THR A 399 -36.13 18.67 -34.55
CA THR A 399 -35.67 19.86 -33.83
C THR A 399 -36.47 21.12 -34.21
N PRO A 400 -36.75 22.03 -33.26
CA PRO A 400 -37.42 23.30 -33.57
C PRO A 400 -36.44 24.35 -34.15
N PRO A 401 -36.91 25.28 -35.01
CA PRO A 401 -36.05 26.27 -35.65
C PRO A 401 -35.78 27.50 -34.76
N ALA A 402 -34.63 28.12 -35.00
CA ALA A 402 -34.19 29.37 -34.36
C ALA A 402 -35.05 30.59 -34.77
N PRO A 403 -35.19 31.63 -33.92
CA PRO A 403 -36.01 32.79 -34.22
C PRO A 403 -35.29 33.77 -35.17
N ALA A 404 -36.05 34.35 -36.09
CA ALA A 404 -35.63 35.44 -36.98
C ALA A 404 -35.92 36.82 -36.31
N PRO A 405 -35.23 37.90 -36.75
CA PRO A 405 -35.18 39.16 -36.01
C PRO A 405 -36.34 40.10 -36.38
N ALA A 406 -36.85 40.80 -35.37
CA ALA A 406 -37.52 42.10 -35.46
C ALA A 406 -37.43 42.80 -34.08
#